data_AF-A0A3D0QAU0-F1
#
_entry.id   AF-A0A3D0QAU0-F1
#
_cell.length_a   1.000
_cell.length_b   1.000
_cell.length_c   1.000
_cell.angle_alpha   90.00
_cell.angle_beta   90.00
_cell.angle_gamma   90.00
#
_symmetry.space_group_name_H-M   'P 1'
#
loop_
_entity.id
_entity.type
_entity.pdbx_description
1 polymer ?
#
loop_
_entity_poly.entity_id
_entity_poly.type
_entity_poly.pdbx_seq_one_letter_code
_entity_poly.pdbx_strand_id
1 'polypeptide(L)'
;MLLFLGVVLLALRGAAVAQCDGKPGPDGLSWEFDEGEKQKFSLLRFLGNVVTPDLVNDTRRIRTYVRDERFGILLKRCGEMRAIDAIYLKALKIAEHSVGRALFLALVATLEHRDVNLKVPIIGSVGLPLTFEEDSTFHARMRNLPSKIYVDTPPEGDRDKLQHFFGSAYIAYTAESREFARTSGDLVEWGEAKFVVGGVDDDRDRRANSQGERFGHDLLTIKNLLPSDYLNLPYRN
;
A
#
# COMPACT_ATOMS: atom_id res chain seq x y z
N MET A 1 -1.02 18.45 -46.05
CA MET A 1 -1.56 18.89 -44.74
C MET A 1 -2.03 17.74 -43.82
N LEU A 2 -2.10 16.48 -44.29
CA LEU A 2 -2.48 15.31 -43.48
C LEU A 2 -1.30 14.61 -42.76
N LEU A 3 -0.05 14.79 -43.23
CA LEU A 3 1.13 14.15 -42.61
C LEU A 3 1.56 14.79 -41.27
N PHE A 4 1.23 16.06 -41.03
CA PHE A 4 1.63 16.75 -39.79
C PHE A 4 0.80 16.35 -38.57
N LEU A 5 -0.45 15.90 -38.76
CA LEU A 5 -1.32 15.50 -37.64
C LEU A 5 -0.91 14.14 -37.05
N GLY A 6 -0.40 13.22 -37.87
CA GLY A 6 0.02 11.88 -37.43
C GLY A 6 1.29 11.88 -36.55
N VAL A 7 2.23 12.79 -36.83
CA VAL A 7 3.49 12.92 -36.06
C VAL A 7 3.24 13.55 -34.68
N VAL A 8 2.30 14.50 -34.58
CA VAL A 8 1.91 15.12 -33.30
C VAL A 8 1.21 14.11 -32.39
N LEU A 9 0.35 13.22 -32.94
CA LEU A 9 -0.30 12.16 -32.14
C LEU A 9 0.67 11.07 -31.66
N LEU A 10 1.70 10.72 -32.43
CA LEU A 10 2.74 9.78 -31.98
C LEU A 10 3.66 10.40 -30.91
N ALA A 11 4.02 11.67 -31.05
CA ALA A 11 4.85 12.37 -30.06
C ALA A 11 4.15 12.51 -28.70
N LEU A 12 2.83 12.71 -28.69
CA LEU A 12 2.02 12.79 -27.47
C LEU A 12 1.85 11.43 -26.75
N ARG A 13 1.95 10.30 -27.46
CA ARG A 13 1.96 8.97 -26.83
C ARG A 13 3.29 8.64 -26.15
N GLY A 14 4.42 9.11 -26.68
CA GLY A 14 5.75 8.86 -26.10
C GLY A 14 5.97 9.55 -24.75
N ALA A 15 5.40 10.74 -24.55
CA ALA A 15 5.58 11.52 -23.32
C ALA A 15 4.80 10.97 -22.10
N ALA A 16 3.71 10.23 -22.32
CA ALA A 16 2.91 9.64 -21.24
C ALA A 16 3.48 8.31 -20.71
N VAL A 17 4.29 7.60 -21.52
CA VAL A 17 4.82 6.27 -21.16
C VAL A 17 6.07 6.36 -20.27
N ALA A 18 6.80 7.48 -20.28
CA ALA A 18 8.06 7.64 -19.57
C ALA A 18 7.94 8.01 -18.07
N GLN A 19 6.73 8.12 -17.52
CA GLN A 19 6.52 8.57 -16.12
C GLN A 19 6.25 7.43 -15.14
N CYS A 20 5.83 6.26 -15.63
CA CYS A 20 5.39 5.15 -14.80
C CYS A 20 6.48 4.14 -14.44
N ASP A 21 7.73 4.41 -14.85
CA ASP A 21 8.94 3.65 -14.49
C ASP A 21 9.72 4.31 -13.33
N GLY A 22 9.11 5.29 -12.66
CA GLY A 22 9.71 6.02 -11.54
C GLY A 22 10.58 7.22 -11.96
N LYS A 23 10.81 7.44 -13.26
CA LYS A 23 11.56 8.62 -13.73
C LYS A 23 10.68 9.87 -13.73
N PRO A 24 11.27 11.07 -13.53
CA PRO A 24 10.52 12.33 -13.63
C PRO A 24 9.90 12.49 -15.02
N GLY A 25 8.59 12.75 -15.07
CA GLY A 25 7.91 13.15 -16.29
C GLY A 25 8.28 14.58 -16.75
N PRO A 26 7.74 15.05 -17.88
CA PRO A 26 7.94 16.41 -18.38
C PRO A 26 7.49 17.51 -17.39
N ASP A 27 6.59 17.17 -16.48
CA ASP A 27 6.09 18.01 -15.39
C ASP A 27 6.86 17.84 -14.07
N GLY A 28 7.94 17.06 -14.07
CA GLY A 28 8.79 16.81 -12.91
C GLY A 28 8.20 15.85 -11.87
N LEU A 29 7.01 15.30 -12.11
CA LEU A 29 6.39 14.33 -11.20
C LEU A 29 7.06 12.95 -11.38
N SER A 30 7.66 12.45 -10.30
CA SER A 30 8.26 11.11 -10.16
C SER A 30 7.65 10.39 -8.95
N TRP A 31 8.12 9.18 -8.62
CA TRP A 31 7.74 8.52 -7.35
C TRP A 31 8.33 9.21 -6.11
N GLU A 32 9.25 10.15 -6.30
CA GLU A 32 10.08 10.78 -5.27
C GLU A 32 9.75 12.27 -5.10
N PHE A 33 8.47 12.62 -5.18
CA PHE A 33 8.03 14.01 -5.16
C PHE A 33 8.24 14.72 -3.80
N ASP A 34 8.62 14.03 -2.73
CA ASP A 34 8.93 14.64 -1.43
C ASP A 34 10.40 15.10 -1.27
N GLU A 35 11.28 14.80 -2.23
CA GLU A 35 12.70 15.18 -2.17
C GLU A 35 12.98 16.68 -2.40
N GLY A 36 11.97 17.46 -2.78
CA GLY A 36 12.08 18.90 -3.01
C GLY A 36 11.98 19.78 -1.75
N GLU A 37 11.47 19.24 -0.63
CA GLU A 37 11.48 19.98 0.63
C GLU A 37 12.86 19.89 1.29
N LYS A 38 13.78 20.79 0.91
CA LYS A 38 14.99 21.06 1.69
C LYS A 38 14.56 21.37 3.13
N GLN A 39 14.70 20.38 4.01
CA GLN A 39 14.33 20.51 5.42
C GLN A 39 15.16 21.63 6.04
N LYS A 40 14.54 22.79 6.24
CA LYS A 40 15.09 23.80 7.14
C LYS A 40 15.21 23.15 8.52
N PHE A 41 16.44 23.05 9.02
CA PHE A 41 16.70 22.55 10.36
C PHE A 41 15.83 23.29 11.36
N SER A 42 14.99 22.54 12.08
CA SER A 42 14.12 23.06 13.14
C SER A 42 14.48 22.34 14.43
N LEU A 43 14.98 23.09 15.41
CA LEU A 43 15.38 22.59 16.73
C LEU A 43 14.22 21.86 17.44
N LEU A 44 12.98 22.34 17.23
CA LEU A 44 11.77 21.73 17.77
C LEU A 44 11.43 20.39 17.09
N ARG A 45 11.63 20.25 15.77
CA ARG A 45 11.51 18.94 15.09
C ARG A 45 12.60 17.99 15.52
N PHE A 46 13.83 18.47 15.70
CA PHE A 46 14.95 17.66 16.19
C PHE A 46 14.65 17.07 17.57
N LEU A 47 14.20 17.89 18.53
CA LEU A 47 13.82 17.42 19.87
C LEU A 47 12.57 16.51 19.84
N GLY A 48 11.58 16.79 18.99
CA GLY A 48 10.41 15.93 18.82
C GLY A 48 10.76 14.54 18.24
N ASN A 49 11.75 14.47 17.34
CA ASN A 49 12.22 13.21 16.76
C ASN A 49 13.04 12.36 17.75
N VAL A 50 13.73 12.99 18.71
CA VAL A 50 14.45 12.27 19.78
C VAL A 50 13.48 11.53 20.71
N VAL A 51 12.25 12.04 20.87
CA VAL A 51 11.24 11.47 21.79
C VAL A 51 10.22 10.58 21.08
N THR A 52 10.02 10.75 19.77
CA THR A 52 9.05 9.96 19.00
C THR A 52 9.72 8.70 18.43
N PRO A 53 9.24 7.48 18.73
CA PRO A 53 9.82 6.27 18.18
C PRO A 53 9.87 6.30 16.65
N ASP A 54 10.97 5.87 16.04
CA ASP A 54 11.17 5.96 14.59
C ASP A 54 10.02 5.34 13.79
N LEU A 55 9.43 4.26 14.30
CA LEU A 55 8.30 3.58 13.69
C LEU A 55 7.07 4.49 13.54
N VAL A 56 6.82 5.35 14.53
CA VAL A 56 5.70 6.30 14.52
C VAL A 56 5.97 7.39 13.47
N ASN A 57 7.20 7.89 13.42
CA ASN A 57 7.61 8.89 12.42
C ASN A 57 7.53 8.34 11.00
N ASP A 58 7.99 7.11 10.78
CA ASP A 58 7.94 6.47 9.47
C ASP A 58 6.51 6.19 9.02
N THR A 59 5.66 5.73 9.94
CA THR A 59 4.22 5.54 9.66
C THR A 59 3.58 6.85 9.22
N ARG A 60 3.89 7.97 9.90
CA ARG A 60 3.42 9.31 9.49
C ARG A 60 3.95 9.71 8.11
N ARG A 61 5.22 9.42 7.80
CA ARG A 61 5.84 9.74 6.51
C ARG A 61 5.18 8.98 5.36
N ILE A 62 5.02 7.66 5.48
CA ILE A 62 4.42 6.86 4.40
C ILE A 62 2.94 7.20 4.20
N ARG A 63 2.18 7.43 5.27
CA ARG A 63 0.78 7.87 5.15
C ARG A 63 0.64 9.26 4.54
N THR A 64 1.56 10.17 4.88
CA THR A 64 1.61 11.50 4.25
C THR A 64 1.90 11.40 2.75
N TYR A 65 2.79 10.50 2.35
CA TYR A 65 3.07 10.24 0.94
C TYR A 65 1.83 9.76 0.17
N VAL A 66 1.09 8.77 0.68
CA VAL A 66 -0.14 8.28 0.03
C VAL A 66 -1.23 9.35 -0.03
N ARG A 67 -1.35 10.15 1.04
CA ARG A 67 -2.32 11.26 1.13
C ARG A 67 -2.04 12.40 0.15
N ASP A 68 -0.80 12.55 -0.32
CA ASP A 68 -0.40 13.65 -1.19
C ASP A 68 -1.18 13.64 -2.52
N GLU A 69 -1.64 14.80 -2.97
CA GLU A 69 -2.39 14.92 -4.23
C GLU A 69 -1.58 14.41 -5.43
N ARG A 70 -0.25 14.53 -5.38
CA ARG A 70 0.68 14.02 -6.40
C ARG A 70 0.63 12.51 -6.51
N PHE A 71 0.39 11.80 -5.40
CA PHE A 71 0.13 10.35 -5.43
C PHE A 71 -1.19 10.05 -6.13
N GLY A 72 -2.24 10.83 -5.88
CA GLY A 72 -3.52 10.70 -6.60
C GLY A 72 -3.39 10.94 -8.10
N ILE A 73 -2.50 11.85 -8.53
CA ILE A 73 -2.17 12.06 -9.95
C ILE A 73 -1.42 10.84 -10.51
N LEU A 74 -0.43 10.32 -9.77
CA LEU A 74 0.30 9.10 -10.14
C LEU A 74 -0.66 7.93 -10.36
N LEU A 75 -1.57 7.67 -9.41
CA LEU A 75 -2.58 6.62 -9.49
C LEU A 75 -3.43 6.75 -10.77
N LYS A 76 -3.93 7.94 -11.07
CA LYS A 76 -4.76 8.19 -12.26
C LYS A 76 -4.01 7.99 -13.58
N ARG A 77 -2.71 8.32 -13.62
CA ARG A 77 -1.90 8.27 -14.84
C ARG A 77 -1.29 6.88 -15.09
N CYS A 78 -0.77 6.27 -14.04
CA CYS A 78 0.01 5.04 -14.12
C CYS A 78 -0.76 3.78 -13.73
N GLY A 79 -1.96 3.95 -13.16
CA GLY A 79 -2.81 2.86 -12.74
C GLY A 79 -2.44 2.32 -11.36
N GLU A 80 -3.28 1.38 -10.92
CA GLU A 80 -3.32 0.81 -9.58
C GLU A 80 -2.01 0.09 -9.25
N MET A 81 -1.59 -0.83 -10.12
CA MET A 81 -0.39 -1.66 -9.90
C MET A 81 0.87 -0.82 -9.69
N ARG A 82 1.05 0.25 -10.48
CA ARG A 82 2.21 1.14 -10.32
C ARG A 82 2.12 2.02 -9.08
N ALA A 83 0.93 2.41 -8.67
CA ALA A 83 0.74 3.09 -7.40
C ALA A 83 1.08 2.18 -6.21
N ILE A 84 0.73 0.88 -6.28
CA ILE A 84 1.09 -0.11 -5.25
C ILE A 84 2.61 -0.31 -5.19
N ASP A 85 3.27 -0.45 -6.34
CA ASP A 85 4.74 -0.50 -6.40
C ASP A 85 5.38 0.74 -5.77
N ALA A 86 4.82 1.93 -6.06
CA ALA A 86 5.31 3.19 -5.51
C ALA A 86 5.15 3.26 -3.98
N ILE A 87 4.07 2.73 -3.40
CA ILE A 87 3.91 2.60 -1.94
C ILE A 87 5.03 1.75 -1.35
N TYR A 88 5.28 0.56 -1.92
CA TYR A 88 6.31 -0.34 -1.44
C TYR A 88 7.72 0.23 -1.56
N LEU A 89 8.05 0.83 -2.71
CA LEU A 89 9.36 1.45 -2.93
C LEU A 89 9.57 2.67 -2.04
N LYS A 90 8.51 3.46 -1.80
CA LYS A 90 8.59 4.54 -0.84
C LYS A 90 8.83 4.02 0.58
N ALA A 91 8.13 2.94 0.95
CA ALA A 91 8.32 2.30 2.24
C ALA A 91 9.74 1.74 2.40
N LEU A 92 10.32 1.13 1.36
CA LEU A 92 11.73 0.70 1.34
C LEU A 92 12.67 1.88 1.61
N LYS A 93 12.47 2.99 0.93
CA LYS A 93 13.29 4.19 1.11
C LYS A 93 13.20 4.75 2.53
N ILE A 94 11.99 4.84 3.08
CA ILE A 94 11.77 5.28 4.46
C ILE A 94 12.42 4.32 5.45
N ALA A 95 12.33 3.01 5.20
CA ALA A 95 12.89 1.94 6.03
C ALA A 95 14.39 1.69 5.81
N GLU A 96 15.09 2.57 5.09
CA GLU A 96 16.52 2.40 4.77
C GLU A 96 16.83 1.04 4.12
N HIS A 97 15.93 0.60 3.24
CA HIS A 97 15.96 -0.70 2.54
C HIS A 97 15.85 -1.94 3.44
N SER A 98 15.43 -1.77 4.70
CA SER A 98 14.98 -2.89 5.52
C SER A 98 13.64 -3.42 5.02
N VAL A 99 13.65 -4.54 4.28
CA VAL A 99 12.47 -5.12 3.63
C VAL A 99 11.35 -5.42 4.64
N GLY A 100 11.65 -6.04 5.78
CA GLY A 100 10.64 -6.34 6.80
C GLY A 100 9.96 -5.07 7.34
N ARG A 101 10.73 -4.01 7.62
CA ARG A 101 10.19 -2.72 8.05
C ARG A 101 9.41 -2.04 6.91
N ALA A 102 9.86 -2.15 5.66
CA ALA A 102 9.15 -1.64 4.49
C ALA A 102 7.79 -2.32 4.27
N LEU A 103 7.73 -3.65 4.40
CA LEU A 103 6.48 -4.41 4.31
C LEU A 103 5.50 -4.01 5.42
N PHE A 104 5.99 -3.84 6.66
CA PHE A 104 5.18 -3.31 7.75
C PHE A 104 4.68 -1.88 7.48
N LEU A 105 5.54 -1.00 6.96
CA LEU A 105 5.17 0.36 6.61
C LEU A 105 4.14 0.42 5.48
N ALA A 106 4.26 -0.45 4.47
CA ALA A 106 3.28 -0.60 3.41
C ALA A 106 1.93 -1.07 3.98
N LEU A 107 1.92 -2.11 4.83
CA LEU A 107 0.73 -2.58 5.54
C LEU A 107 0.02 -1.44 6.28
N VAL A 108 0.71 -0.69 7.14
CA VAL A 108 0.07 0.39 7.92
C VAL A 108 -0.36 1.57 7.05
N ALA A 109 0.26 1.77 5.88
CA ALA A 109 -0.12 2.78 4.90
C ALA A 109 -1.40 2.42 4.15
N THR A 110 -1.70 1.13 4.01
CA THR A 110 -2.84 0.60 3.26
C THR A 110 -4.02 0.15 4.12
N LEU A 111 -3.94 0.25 5.45
CA LEU A 111 -5.09 -0.02 6.35
C LEU A 111 -6.30 0.83 5.96
N GLU A 112 -7.38 0.19 5.52
CA GLU A 112 -8.54 0.89 4.96
C GLU A 112 -9.62 1.23 5.98
N HIS A 113 -9.58 0.60 7.15
CA HIS A 113 -10.52 0.85 8.22
C HIS A 113 -9.89 1.72 9.29
N ARG A 114 -10.71 2.65 9.80
CA ARG A 114 -10.32 3.46 10.96
C ARG A 114 -10.54 2.70 12.26
N ASP A 115 -11.69 2.05 12.34
CA ASP A 115 -12.18 1.32 13.49
C ASP A 115 -12.67 -0.04 13.02
N VAL A 116 -12.49 -1.05 13.86
CA VAL A 116 -13.11 -2.37 13.68
C VAL A 116 -14.05 -2.63 14.85
N ASN A 117 -15.29 -3.01 14.53
CA ASN A 117 -16.28 -3.37 15.53
C ASN A 117 -16.17 -4.86 15.84
N LEU A 118 -15.71 -5.19 17.04
CA LEU A 118 -15.62 -6.56 17.53
C LEU A 118 -16.89 -6.96 18.29
N LYS A 119 -17.44 -8.12 17.97
CA LYS A 119 -18.48 -8.82 18.70
C LYS A 119 -17.86 -9.48 19.93
N VAL A 120 -18.11 -8.90 21.11
CA VAL A 120 -17.68 -9.48 22.36
C VAL A 120 -18.87 -10.19 23.01
N PRO A 121 -18.75 -11.48 23.37
CA PRO A 121 -19.79 -12.16 24.13
C PRO A 121 -20.12 -11.36 25.40
N ILE A 122 -21.41 -11.18 25.71
CA ILE A 122 -21.94 -10.50 26.91
C ILE A 122 -22.06 -8.97 26.82
N ILE A 123 -21.07 -8.25 26.27
CA ILE A 123 -21.08 -6.77 26.24
C ILE A 123 -21.51 -6.17 24.90
N GLY A 124 -21.69 -6.98 23.85
CA GLY A 124 -22.11 -6.53 22.53
C GLY A 124 -20.93 -6.10 21.65
N SER A 125 -21.16 -5.12 20.77
CA SER A 125 -20.14 -4.65 19.83
C SER A 125 -19.25 -3.57 20.44
N VAL A 126 -17.94 -3.77 20.42
CA VAL A 126 -16.93 -2.79 20.89
C VAL A 126 -16.11 -2.32 19.69
N GLY A 127 -16.07 -1.01 19.47
CA GLY A 127 -15.21 -0.41 18.45
C GLY A 127 -13.76 -0.31 18.93
N LEU A 128 -12.83 -0.88 18.17
CA LEU A 128 -11.39 -0.74 18.38
C LEU A 128 -10.77 0.12 17.28
N PRO A 129 -10.08 1.22 17.62
CA PRO A 129 -9.40 2.04 16.63
C PRO A 129 -8.17 1.29 16.08
N LEU A 130 -8.14 1.11 14.76
CA LEU A 130 -6.97 0.62 14.02
C LEU A 130 -5.99 1.74 13.66
N THR A 131 -6.48 2.98 13.64
CA THR A 131 -5.67 4.17 13.36
C THR A 131 -6.10 5.35 14.22
N PHE A 132 -5.13 6.16 14.63
CA PHE A 132 -5.35 7.42 15.34
C PHE A 132 -5.30 8.63 14.41
N GLU A 133 -5.52 8.42 13.11
CA GLU A 133 -5.64 9.53 12.15
C GLU A 133 -6.91 10.36 12.43
N GLU A 134 -6.77 11.67 12.25
CA GLU A 134 -7.92 12.57 12.16
C GLU A 134 -8.76 12.20 10.93
N ASP A 135 -10.08 12.35 11.01
CA ASP A 135 -11.04 12.01 9.97
C ASP A 135 -10.64 12.60 8.61
N SER A 136 -10.32 13.89 8.56
CA SER A 136 -9.94 14.58 7.33
C SER A 136 -8.69 13.95 6.68
N THR A 137 -7.71 13.58 7.52
CA THR A 137 -6.44 12.96 7.11
C THR A 137 -6.65 11.54 6.62
N PHE A 138 -7.42 10.75 7.36
CA PHE A 138 -7.78 9.38 7.00
C PHE A 138 -8.50 9.35 5.64
N HIS A 139 -9.55 10.14 5.47
CA HIS A 139 -10.30 10.18 4.21
C HIS A 139 -9.44 10.68 3.05
N ALA A 140 -8.50 11.59 3.28
CA ALA A 140 -7.57 12.05 2.25
C ALA A 140 -6.63 10.94 1.78
N ARG A 141 -6.12 10.10 2.70
CA ARG A 141 -5.37 8.89 2.34
C ARG A 141 -6.25 7.89 1.58
N MET A 142 -7.46 7.61 2.08
CA MET A 142 -8.39 6.65 1.48
C MET A 142 -8.77 6.98 0.03
N ARG A 143 -8.94 8.27 -0.30
CA ARG A 143 -9.24 8.72 -1.68
C ARG A 143 -8.13 8.40 -2.68
N ASN A 144 -6.90 8.30 -2.19
CA ASN A 144 -5.72 8.07 -3.00
C ASN A 144 -5.23 6.62 -2.93
N LEU A 145 -5.81 5.77 -2.09
CA LEU A 145 -5.44 4.37 -2.05
C LEU A 145 -5.89 3.63 -3.31
N PRO A 146 -5.03 2.77 -3.88
CA PRO A 146 -5.40 1.89 -4.97
C PRO A 146 -6.60 1.02 -4.55
N SER A 147 -7.59 0.92 -5.42
CA SER A 147 -8.86 0.25 -5.14
C SER A 147 -9.27 -0.76 -6.20
N LYS A 148 -8.68 -0.74 -7.39
CA LYS A 148 -8.98 -1.70 -8.48
C LYS A 148 -7.84 -2.71 -8.61
N ILE A 149 -7.73 -3.55 -7.59
CA ILE A 149 -6.60 -4.48 -7.43
C ILE A 149 -6.75 -5.66 -8.40
N TYR A 150 -7.98 -6.12 -8.63
CA TYR A 150 -8.26 -7.28 -9.46
C TYR A 150 -9.23 -6.96 -10.61
N VAL A 151 -9.29 -7.86 -11.59
CA VAL A 151 -10.21 -7.74 -12.73
C VAL A 151 -11.67 -7.88 -12.27
N ASP A 152 -11.90 -8.67 -11.22
CA ASP A 152 -13.18 -8.91 -10.57
C ASP A 152 -13.45 -7.96 -9.38
N THR A 153 -12.71 -6.84 -9.28
CA THR A 153 -12.97 -5.82 -8.25
C THR A 153 -14.38 -5.23 -8.39
N PRO A 154 -15.17 -5.16 -7.30
CA PRO A 154 -16.51 -4.58 -7.33
C PRO A 154 -16.50 -3.04 -7.37
N PRO A 155 -17.63 -2.36 -7.64
CA PRO A 155 -17.68 -0.90 -7.76
C PRO A 155 -17.18 -0.12 -6.54
N GLU A 156 -17.36 -0.67 -5.34
CA GLU A 156 -16.90 -0.14 -4.05
C GLU A 156 -15.36 -0.20 -3.88
N GLY A 157 -14.69 -1.11 -4.59
CA GLY A 157 -13.24 -1.30 -4.58
C GLY A 157 -12.76 -2.41 -3.62
N ASP A 158 -11.48 -2.74 -3.75
CA ASP A 158 -10.74 -3.81 -3.05
C ASP A 158 -9.54 -3.21 -2.27
N ARG A 159 -9.75 -2.10 -1.54
CA ARG A 159 -8.64 -1.39 -0.85
C ARG A 159 -8.09 -2.22 0.32
N ASP A 160 -8.94 -2.93 1.04
CA ASP A 160 -8.59 -3.92 2.08
C ASP A 160 -7.67 -5.02 1.55
N LYS A 161 -7.79 -5.41 0.29
CA LYS A 161 -6.93 -6.46 -0.27
C LYS A 161 -5.44 -6.09 -0.19
N LEU A 162 -5.11 -4.79 -0.13
CA LEU A 162 -3.75 -4.33 0.12
C LEU A 162 -3.24 -4.64 1.54
N GLN A 163 -4.07 -4.50 2.58
CA GLN A 163 -3.66 -4.87 3.95
C GLN A 163 -3.49 -6.39 4.08
N HIS A 164 -4.33 -7.19 3.42
CA HIS A 164 -4.15 -8.66 3.34
C HIS A 164 -2.83 -9.02 2.64
N PHE A 165 -2.58 -8.42 1.46
CA PHE A 165 -1.35 -8.65 0.70
C PHE A 165 -0.09 -8.26 1.51
N PHE A 166 0.00 -7.03 2.00
CA PHE A 166 1.20 -6.57 2.71
C PHE A 166 1.35 -7.20 4.10
N GLY A 167 0.24 -7.53 4.77
CA GLY A 167 0.25 -8.27 6.04
C GLY A 167 0.80 -9.67 5.87
N SER A 168 0.29 -10.43 4.90
CA SER A 168 0.79 -11.77 4.58
C SER A 168 2.24 -11.74 4.11
N ALA A 169 2.63 -10.74 3.31
CA ALA A 169 4.01 -10.56 2.89
C ALA A 169 4.96 -10.27 4.07
N TYR A 170 4.55 -9.40 5.00
CA TYR A 170 5.32 -9.09 6.21
C TYR A 170 5.54 -10.35 7.06
N ILE A 171 4.48 -11.12 7.31
CA ILE A 171 4.57 -12.36 8.10
C ILE A 171 5.47 -13.39 7.39
N ALA A 172 5.27 -13.61 6.09
CA ALA A 172 6.07 -14.58 5.34
C ALA A 172 7.56 -14.22 5.31
N TYR A 173 7.88 -12.93 5.14
CA TYR A 173 9.26 -12.45 5.14
C TYR A 173 9.90 -12.56 6.53
N THR A 174 9.20 -12.15 7.60
CA THR A 174 9.77 -12.11 8.95
C THR A 174 9.85 -13.47 9.63
N ALA A 175 8.91 -14.37 9.34
CA ALA A 175 8.93 -15.75 9.82
C ALA A 175 9.75 -16.68 8.91
N GLU A 176 10.21 -16.18 7.75
CA GLU A 176 10.87 -16.96 6.70
C GLU A 176 10.07 -18.21 6.28
N SER A 177 8.74 -18.13 6.36
CA SER A 177 7.86 -19.29 6.18
C SER A 177 6.52 -18.92 5.56
N ARG A 178 6.28 -19.54 4.41
CA ARG A 178 5.01 -19.50 3.67
C ARG A 178 3.87 -20.17 4.44
N GLU A 179 4.15 -21.32 5.05
CA GLU A 179 3.16 -22.10 5.79
C GLU A 179 2.69 -21.36 7.06
N PHE A 180 3.62 -20.71 7.75
CA PHE A 180 3.30 -19.90 8.93
C PHE A 180 2.46 -18.68 8.55
N ALA A 181 2.82 -18.00 7.46
CA ALA A 181 2.04 -16.88 6.94
C ALA A 181 0.64 -17.29 6.53
N ARG A 182 0.48 -18.42 5.83
CA ARG A 182 -0.84 -18.96 5.47
C ARG A 182 -1.69 -19.25 6.69
N THR A 183 -1.14 -19.99 7.66
CA THR A 183 -1.86 -20.33 8.90
C THR A 183 -2.26 -19.08 9.68
N SER A 184 -1.40 -18.06 9.70
CA SER A 184 -1.71 -16.78 10.33
C SER A 184 -2.81 -16.03 9.59
N GLY A 185 -2.79 -16.02 8.25
CA GLY A 185 -3.84 -15.45 7.41
C GLY A 185 -5.19 -16.13 7.63
N ASP A 186 -5.22 -17.47 7.59
CA ASP A 186 -6.43 -18.27 7.84
C ASP A 186 -7.01 -18.00 9.24
N LEU A 187 -6.14 -17.79 10.25
CA LEU A 187 -6.56 -17.43 11.61
C LEU A 187 -7.16 -16.02 11.68
N VAL A 188 -6.57 -15.05 10.97
CA VAL A 188 -7.09 -13.68 10.88
C VAL A 188 -8.45 -13.68 10.18
N GLU A 189 -8.58 -14.34 9.03
CA GLU A 189 -9.85 -14.45 8.29
C GLU A 189 -10.94 -15.13 9.15
N TRP A 190 -10.60 -16.23 9.82
CA TRP A 190 -11.51 -16.88 10.76
C TRP A 190 -11.93 -15.94 11.90
N GLY A 191 -10.98 -15.16 12.43
CA GLY A 191 -11.22 -14.16 13.47
C GLY A 191 -12.14 -13.04 12.98
N GLU A 192 -11.95 -12.56 11.76
CA GLU A 192 -12.77 -11.54 11.11
C GLU A 192 -14.20 -12.03 10.89
N ALA A 193 -14.38 -13.21 10.29
CA ALA A 193 -15.69 -13.81 10.07
C ALA A 193 -16.46 -14.03 11.39
N LYS A 194 -15.75 -14.41 12.46
CA LYS A 194 -16.36 -14.74 13.74
C LYS A 194 -16.65 -13.53 14.61
N PHE A 195 -15.71 -12.60 14.68
CA PHE A 195 -15.73 -11.52 15.67
C PHE A 195 -15.94 -10.14 15.04
N VAL A 196 -15.68 -9.90 13.76
CA VAL A 196 -15.93 -8.58 13.16
C VAL A 196 -17.39 -8.44 12.75
N VAL A 197 -18.01 -7.31 13.09
CA VAL A 197 -19.37 -6.98 12.62
C VAL A 197 -19.34 -6.77 11.11
N GLY A 198 -20.03 -7.64 10.37
CA GLY A 198 -20.03 -7.62 8.90
C GLY A 198 -18.87 -8.36 8.25
N GLY A 199 -18.03 -9.08 9.02
CA GLY A 199 -17.00 -9.94 8.46
C GLY A 199 -17.61 -11.05 7.61
N VAL A 200 -17.12 -11.20 6.38
CA VAL A 200 -17.51 -12.23 5.42
C VAL A 200 -16.24 -12.93 4.96
N ASP A 201 -16.32 -14.24 4.75
CA ASP A 201 -15.27 -15.01 4.09
C ASP A 201 -15.24 -14.64 2.59
N ASP A 202 -14.31 -13.79 2.18
CA ASP A 202 -14.15 -13.29 0.81
C ASP A 202 -12.95 -13.98 0.12
N ASP A 203 -13.23 -14.70 -0.97
CA ASP A 203 -12.21 -15.35 -1.81
C ASP A 203 -11.09 -14.41 -2.27
N ARG A 204 -11.38 -13.10 -2.38
CA ARG A 204 -10.37 -12.08 -2.73
C ARG A 204 -9.39 -11.79 -1.59
N ASP A 205 -9.78 -11.97 -0.33
CA ASP A 205 -8.86 -11.89 0.82
C ASP A 205 -7.88 -13.06 0.80
N ARG A 206 -8.38 -14.27 0.59
CA ARG A 206 -7.54 -15.46 0.42
C ARG A 206 -6.58 -15.34 -0.75
N ARG A 207 -7.03 -14.73 -1.85
CA ARG A 207 -6.18 -14.42 -3.01
C ARG A 207 -5.06 -13.45 -2.63
N ALA A 208 -5.41 -12.33 -1.99
CA ALA A 208 -4.46 -11.30 -1.56
C ALA A 208 -3.43 -11.88 -0.58
N ASN A 209 -3.89 -12.66 0.40
CA ASN A 209 -3.05 -13.36 1.37
C ASN A 209 -2.07 -14.32 0.67
N SER A 210 -2.55 -15.17 -0.24
CA SER A 210 -1.71 -16.11 -0.98
C SER A 210 -0.65 -15.41 -1.86
N GLN A 211 -1.02 -14.31 -2.51
CA GLN A 211 -0.09 -13.52 -3.33
C GLN A 211 0.94 -12.79 -2.45
N GLY A 212 0.51 -12.23 -1.31
CA GLY A 212 1.36 -11.60 -0.33
C GLY A 212 2.37 -12.57 0.29
N GLU A 213 1.91 -13.76 0.70
CA GLU A 213 2.74 -14.85 1.21
C GLU A 213 3.89 -15.19 0.25
N ARG A 214 3.57 -15.35 -1.04
CA ARG A 214 4.57 -15.66 -2.08
C ARG A 214 5.54 -14.50 -2.27
N PHE A 215 5.03 -13.27 -2.40
CA PHE A 215 5.85 -12.07 -2.55
C PHE A 215 6.84 -11.90 -1.39
N GLY A 216 6.33 -11.94 -0.16
CA GLY A 216 7.13 -11.78 1.06
C GLY A 216 8.20 -12.86 1.21
N HIS A 217 7.87 -14.11 0.91
CA HIS A 217 8.86 -15.20 0.96
C HIS A 217 9.91 -15.08 -0.15
N ASP A 218 9.51 -14.80 -1.38
CA ASP A 218 10.44 -14.77 -2.52
C ASP A 218 11.40 -13.57 -2.42
N LEU A 219 10.99 -12.49 -1.74
CA LEU A 219 11.87 -11.39 -1.34
C LEU A 219 13.05 -11.82 -0.45
N LEU A 220 13.04 -13.01 0.17
CA LEU A 220 14.24 -13.54 0.86
C LEU A 220 15.38 -13.78 -0.12
N THR A 221 15.05 -14.12 -1.37
CA THR A 221 16.01 -14.49 -2.42
C THR A 221 16.16 -13.41 -3.50
N ILE A 222 15.07 -12.81 -3.95
CA ILE A 222 15.05 -11.84 -5.06
C ILE A 222 14.61 -10.47 -4.53
N LYS A 223 15.58 -9.58 -4.26
CA LYS A 223 15.33 -8.31 -3.54
C LYS A 223 14.69 -7.20 -4.39
N ASN A 224 14.63 -7.37 -5.70
CA ASN A 224 14.09 -6.38 -6.64
C ASN A 224 12.67 -6.70 -7.13
N LEU A 225 11.99 -7.66 -6.50
CA LEU A 225 10.58 -7.95 -6.78
C LEU A 225 9.70 -6.76 -6.40
N LEU A 226 8.64 -6.55 -7.17
CA LEU A 226 7.62 -5.55 -6.93
C LEU A 226 6.27 -6.21 -6.60
N PRO A 227 5.40 -5.57 -5.79
CA PRO A 227 4.07 -6.09 -5.49
C PRO A 227 3.26 -6.44 -6.75
N SER A 228 3.37 -5.63 -7.80
CA SER A 228 2.66 -5.85 -9.06
C SER A 228 3.08 -7.13 -9.79
N ASP A 229 4.27 -7.68 -9.50
CA ASP A 229 4.71 -8.96 -10.06
C ASP A 229 3.86 -10.13 -9.54
N TYR A 230 3.20 -9.97 -8.37
CA TYR A 230 2.39 -11.01 -7.72
C TYR A 230 0.90 -10.75 -7.81
N LEU A 231 0.45 -9.50 -7.67
CA LEU A 231 -0.98 -9.14 -7.72
C LEU A 231 -1.62 -9.45 -9.08
N ASN A 232 -0.82 -9.44 -10.16
CA ASN A 232 -1.26 -9.82 -11.51
C ASN A 232 -1.29 -11.35 -11.75
N LEU A 233 -0.78 -12.17 -10.83
CA LEU A 233 -0.74 -13.61 -11.02
C LEU A 233 -2.15 -14.21 -10.83
N PRO A 234 -2.56 -15.16 -11.69
CA PRO A 234 -3.82 -15.87 -11.48
C PRO A 234 -3.79 -16.62 -10.15
N TYR A 235 -4.89 -16.51 -9.40
CA TYR A 235 -5.08 -17.28 -8.19
C TYR A 235 -5.17 -18.77 -8.54
N ARG A 236 -4.30 -19.57 -7.94
CA ARG A 236 -4.33 -21.03 -8.05
C ARG A 236 -4.56 -21.58 -6.64
N ASN A 237 -5.74 -22.16 -6.44
CA ASN A 237 -6.07 -23.00 -5.29
C ASN A 237 -5.13 -24.21 -5.23
#